data_AF-A0A938TRA5-F1
#
_entry.id   AF-A0A938TRA5-F1
#
_cell.length_a   1.000
_cell.length_b   1.000
_cell.length_c   1.000
_cell.angle_alpha   90.00
_cell.angle_beta   90.00
_cell.angle_gamma   90.00
#
_symmetry.space_group_name_H-M   'P 1'
#
loop_
_entity.id
_entity.type
_entity.pdbx_description
1 polymer ?
#
loop_
_entity_poly.entity_id
_entity_poly.type
_entity_poly.pdbx_seq_one_letter_code
_entity_poly.pdbx_strand_id
1 'polypeptide(L)' 'RKGGRPVSTNPRKLITIRLPADVIARWKSTGPGWQTRMADRLSKT' A
#
# COMPACT_ATOMS: atom_id res chain seq x y z
N ARG A 1 6.58 -32.55 -0.13
CA ARG A 1 5.78 -31.41 0.38
C ARG A 1 6.27 -30.15 -0.33
N LYS A 2 5.42 -29.43 -1.07
CA LYS A 2 5.83 -28.27 -1.90
C LYS A 2 6.47 -27.19 -1.00
N GLY A 3 7.78 -27.03 -1.06
CA GLY A 3 8.58 -26.09 -0.27
C GLY A 3 8.50 -24.66 -0.80
N GLY A 4 7.32 -24.05 -0.72
CA GLY A 4 7.10 -22.65 -1.06
C GLY A 4 7.18 -21.73 0.15
N ARG A 5 7.31 -20.42 -0.09
CA ARG A 5 7.15 -19.39 0.96
C ARG A 5 5.77 -19.57 1.62
N PRO A 6 5.68 -19.52 2.95
CA PRO A 6 4.39 -19.55 3.64
C PRO A 6 3.44 -18.49 3.06
N VAL A 7 2.19 -18.88 2.83
CA VAL A 7 1.14 -17.95 2.40
C VAL A 7 0.95 -16.91 3.50
N SER A 8 0.99 -15.62 3.13
CA SER A 8 0.71 -14.55 4.08
C SER A 8 -0.76 -14.63 4.52
N THR A 9 -1.00 -14.56 5.83
CA THR A 9 -2.34 -14.58 6.41
C THR A 9 -3.14 -13.30 6.13
N ASN A 10 -2.47 -12.19 5.83
CA ASN A 10 -3.10 -10.91 5.50
C ASN A 10 -2.38 -10.24 4.32
N PRO A 11 -2.59 -10.72 3.08
CA PRO A 11 -1.98 -10.12 1.91
C PRO A 11 -2.60 -8.77 1.59
N ARG A 12 -1.79 -7.80 1.16
CA ARG A 12 -2.30 -6.53 0.63
C ARG A 12 -3.16 -6.83 -0.61
N LYS A 13 -4.35 -6.24 -0.66
CA LYS A 13 -5.25 -6.35 -1.82
C LYS A 13 -4.91 -5.26 -2.82
N LEU A 14 -4.68 -5.63 -4.07
CA LEU A 14 -4.58 -4.67 -5.17
C LEU A 14 -5.99 -4.23 -5.54
N ILE A 15 -6.32 -2.98 -5.23
CA ILE A 15 -7.62 -2.39 -5.55
C ILE A 15 -7.42 -1.09 -6.33
N THR A 16 -8.39 -0.75 -7.17
CA THR A 16 -8.45 0.56 -7.83
C THR A 16 -9.28 1.51 -6.96
N ILE A 17 -8.66 2.59 -6.48
CA ILE A 17 -9.33 3.65 -5.74
C ILE A 17 -9.15 4.98 -6.48
N ARG A 18 -10.14 5.87 -6.38
CA ARG A 18 -10.01 7.23 -6.89
C ARG A 18 -9.62 8.16 -5.75
N LEU A 19 -8.56 8.91 -5.95
CA LEU A 19 -8.05 9.93 -5.04
C LEU A 19 -7.89 11.23 -5.82
N PRO A 20 -8.10 12.39 -5.18
CA PRO A 20 -7.74 13.68 -5.77
C PRO A 20 -6.27 13.72 -6.22
N ALA A 21 -5.99 14.40 -7.33
CA ALA A 21 -4.66 14.40 -7.95
C ALA A 21 -3.59 15.04 -7.06
N ASP A 22 -3.95 16.09 -6.33
CA ASP A 22 -3.12 16.79 -5.35
C ASP A 22 -2.71 15.86 -4.19
N VAL A 23 -3.62 15.01 -3.70
CA VAL A 23 -3.32 14.01 -2.67
C VAL A 23 -2.28 13.01 -3.19
N ILE A 24 -2.44 12.51 -4.41
CA ILE A 24 -1.46 11.60 -5.03
C ILE A 24 -0.10 12.29 -5.19
N ALA A 25 -0.09 13.55 -5.64
CA ALA A 25 1.14 14.32 -5.81
C ALA A 25 1.88 14.51 -4.48
N ARG A 26 1.15 14.86 -3.41
CA ARG A 26 1.72 15.01 -2.06
C ARG A 26 2.32 13.71 -1.54
N TRP A 27 1.69 12.57 -1.80
CA TRP A 27 2.27 11.29 -1.40
C TRP A 27 3.48 10.94 -2.25
N LYS A 28 3.42 11.08 -3.57
CA LYS A 28 4.55 10.81 -4.47
C LYS A 28 5.79 11.65 -4.13
N SER A 29 5.62 12.89 -3.71
CA SER A 29 6.73 13.76 -3.32
C SER A 29 7.47 13.28 -2.06
N THR A 30 6.87 12.40 -1.25
CA THR A 30 7.58 11.76 -0.13
C THR A 30 8.68 10.78 -0.59
N GLY A 31 8.72 10.46 -1.89
CA GLY A 31 9.72 9.56 -2.49
C GLY A 31 9.27 8.11 -2.63
N PRO A 32 10.21 7.20 -2.97
CA PRO A 32 9.93 5.77 -3.10
C PRO A 32 9.26 5.20 -1.84
N GLY A 33 8.33 4.26 -2.03
CA GLY A 33 7.58 3.66 -0.91
C GLY A 33 6.43 4.52 -0.37
N TRP A 34 6.04 5.60 -1.06
CA TRP A 34 4.91 6.44 -0.65
C TRP A 34 3.59 5.67 -0.47
N GLN A 35 3.33 4.64 -1.29
CA GLN A 35 2.13 3.80 -1.16
C GLN A 35 2.13 3.02 0.16
N THR A 36 3.30 2.52 0.58
CA THR A 36 3.46 1.84 1.86
C THR A 36 3.18 2.80 3.01
N ARG A 37 3.80 3.99 3.00
CA ARG A 37 3.55 5.02 4.01
C ARG A 37 2.08 5.47 4.06
N MET A 38 1.44 5.61 2.90
CA MET A 38 0.01 5.92 2.82
C MET A 38 -0.84 4.81 3.45
N ALA A 39 -0.57 3.55 3.13
CA ALA A 39 -1.28 2.40 3.70
C ALA A 39 -1.11 2.32 5.22
N ASP A 40 0.12 2.51 5.72
CA ASP A 40 0.43 2.47 7.15
C ASP A 40 -0.23 3.62 7.91
N ARG A 41 -0.48 4.76 7.24
CA ARG A 41 -1.23 5.89 7.82
C ARG A 41 -2.73 5.60 7.88
N LEU A 42 -3.29 4.96 6.85
CA LEU A 42 -4.71 4.60 6.79
C LEU A 42 -5.06 3.44 7.74
N SER A 43 -4.13 2.52 8.01
CA SER A 43 -4.35 1.39 8.91
C SER A 43 -4.39 1.76 10.39
N LYS A 44 -3.97 2.98 10.76
CA LYS A 44 -3.90 3.47 12.16
C LYS A 44 -5.18 4.16 12.63
N THR A 45 -6.32 3.81 12.03
CA THR A 45 -7.63 4.37 12.40
C THR A 45 -8.27 3.54 13.48
#